data_AF-A0A1I4AS56-F1
#
_entry.id   AF-A0A1I4AS56-F1
#
_cell.length_a   1.000
_cell.length_b   1.000
_cell.length_c   1.000
_cell.angle_alpha   90.00
_cell.angle_beta   90.00
_cell.angle_gamma   90.00
#
_symmetry.space_group_name_H-M   'P 1'
#
loop_
_entity.id
_entity.type
_entity.pdbx_description
1 polymer ?
#
loop_
_entity_poly.entity_id
_entity_poly.type
_entity_poly.pdbx_seq_one_letter_code
_entity_poly.pdbx_strand_id
1 'polypeptide(L)'
;MVRDKRVRQNLASLHNTRRAKGTESLHFTMADKDAPNFQHGGGSVHYRAGGYVPEGAIDYIGPCPPAGAVHRYVWTIEAWDKSGKRAGRTTAESSFQSP
;
A
#
# COMPACT_ATOMS: atom_id res chain seq x y z
N MET A 1 -8.50 -4.96 11.11
CA MET A 1 -7.15 -4.52 10.67
C MET A 1 -6.81 -5.01 9.25
N VAL A 2 -6.31 -4.19 8.28
CA VAL A 2 -6.00 -4.65 6.90
C VAL A 2 -5.31 -6.02 6.95
N ARG A 3 -5.89 -7.03 6.31
CA ARG A 3 -5.47 -8.45 6.49
C ARG A 3 -4.10 -8.74 5.88
N ASP A 4 -3.63 -7.89 4.98
CA ASP A 4 -2.32 -8.03 4.35
C ASP A 4 -1.20 -7.57 5.31
N LYS A 5 -0.38 -8.52 5.79
CA LYS A 5 0.77 -8.25 6.65
C LYS A 5 1.80 -7.31 5.99
N ARG A 6 1.86 -7.26 4.66
CA ARG A 6 2.79 -6.43 3.88
C ARG A 6 2.43 -4.94 3.97
N VAL A 7 1.13 -4.62 3.97
CA VAL A 7 0.63 -3.26 4.21
C VAL A 7 1.01 -2.79 5.63
N ARG A 8 0.90 -3.68 6.63
CA ARG A 8 1.26 -3.37 8.03
C ARG A 8 2.76 -3.10 8.21
N GLN A 9 3.63 -3.89 7.59
CA GLN A 9 5.09 -3.70 7.66
C GLN A 9 5.53 -2.42 6.95
N ASN A 10 4.90 -2.07 5.82
CA ASN A 10 5.19 -0.83 5.11
C ASN A 10 4.74 0.43 5.84
N LEU A 11 3.61 0.37 6.55
CA LEU A 11 3.17 1.43 7.46
C LEU A 11 4.22 1.70 8.54
N ALA A 12 4.77 0.66 9.18
CA ALA A 12 5.82 0.80 10.19
C ALA A 12 7.12 1.41 9.63
N SER A 13 7.47 1.13 8.37
CA SER A 13 8.60 1.77 7.69
C SER A 13 8.36 3.27 7.43
N LEU A 14 7.13 3.68 7.10
CA LEU A 14 6.73 5.09 7.00
C LEU A 14 6.77 5.80 8.37
N HIS A 15 6.50 5.10 9.47
CA HIS A 15 6.61 5.69 10.81
C HIS A 15 8.06 6.06 11.19
N ASN A 16 9.04 5.29 10.72
CA ASN A 16 10.46 5.54 10.99
C ASN A 16 11.12 6.54 10.02
N THR A 17 10.55 6.79 8.84
CA THR A 17 11.12 7.68 7.80
C THR A 17 10.75 9.16 7.99
N ARG A 18 10.92 9.65 9.22
CA ARG A 18 10.50 10.97 9.74
C ARG A 18 9.05 10.92 10.22
N ARG A 19 8.91 11.08 11.53
CA ARG A 19 7.72 11.54 12.23
C ARG A 19 7.00 12.54 11.33
N ALA A 20 5.95 12.09 10.66
CA ALA A 20 5.21 12.81 9.64
C ALA A 20 4.50 14.04 10.23
N LYS A 21 5.26 15.08 10.58
CA LYS A 21 4.72 16.39 10.90
C LYS A 21 4.17 16.94 9.59
N GLY A 22 2.86 16.82 9.41
CA GLY A 22 2.15 17.37 8.26
C GLY A 22 1.51 16.35 7.32
N THR A 23 1.65 15.04 7.54
CA THR A 23 0.86 14.07 6.76
C THR A 23 -0.61 14.14 7.14
N GLU A 24 -1.42 14.41 6.15
CA GLU A 24 -2.88 14.48 6.22
C GLU A 24 -3.51 13.15 5.79
N SER A 25 -2.94 12.52 4.75
CA SER A 25 -3.47 11.29 4.19
C SER A 25 -2.38 10.35 3.72
N LEU A 26 -2.73 9.06 3.67
CA LEU A 26 -1.94 8.01 3.07
C LEU A 26 -2.68 7.47 1.86
N HIS A 27 -1.99 7.35 0.73
CA HIS A 27 -2.51 6.78 -0.51
C HIS A 27 -1.84 5.43 -0.77
N PHE A 28 -2.65 4.40 -0.96
CA PHE A 28 -2.23 3.01 -1.15
C PHE A 28 -2.53 2.60 -2.58
N THR A 29 -1.56 1.96 -3.24
CA THR A 29 -1.75 1.31 -4.53
C THR A 29 -1.01 -0.02 -4.57
N MET A 30 -1.55 -0.99 -5.31
CA MET A 30 -0.84 -2.21 -5.69
C MET A 30 -0.69 -2.24 -7.21
N ALA A 31 0.51 -2.59 -7.68
CA ALA A 31 0.78 -2.86 -9.09
C ALA A 31 1.29 -4.29 -9.26
N ASP A 32 0.79 -4.98 -10.28
CA ASP A 32 1.35 -6.24 -10.76
C ASP A 32 2.38 -5.93 -11.86
N LYS A 33 3.62 -6.36 -11.67
CA LYS A 33 4.71 -6.12 -12.63
C LYS A 33 4.61 -6.99 -13.87
N ASP A 34 3.89 -8.10 -13.77
CA ASP A 34 3.75 -9.10 -14.81
C ASP A 34 2.35 -8.99 -15.48
N ALA A 35 1.41 -8.24 -14.87
CA ALA A 35 0.17 -7.78 -15.47
C ALA A 35 -0.09 -6.26 -15.24
N PRO A 36 0.70 -5.36 -15.85
CA PRO A 36 0.71 -3.93 -15.51
C PRO A 36 -0.60 -3.18 -15.78
N ASN A 37 -1.48 -3.75 -16.61
CA ASN A 37 -2.79 -3.17 -16.94
C ASN A 37 -3.89 -3.59 -15.96
N PHE A 38 -3.64 -4.55 -15.06
CA PHE A 38 -4.63 -4.98 -14.09
C PHE A 38 -4.70 -3.99 -12.92
N GLN A 39 -5.89 -3.48 -12.64
CA GLN A 39 -6.13 -2.53 -11.57
C GLN A 39 -6.43 -3.26 -10.26
N HIS A 40 -5.39 -3.46 -9.44
CA HIS A 40 -5.55 -4.07 -8.11
C HIS A 40 -6.28 -3.18 -7.10
N GLY A 41 -6.59 -1.93 -7.45
CA GLY A 41 -7.21 -0.98 -6.55
C GLY A 41 -6.24 -0.43 -5.51
N GLY A 42 -6.77 -0.09 -4.35
CA GLY A 42 -6.09 0.66 -3.30
C GLY A 42 -7.06 1.64 -2.64
N GLY A 43 -6.54 2.78 -2.20
CA GLY A 43 -7.39 3.81 -1.62
C GLY A 43 -6.62 4.82 -0.79
N SER A 44 -7.34 5.85 -0.36
CA SER A 44 -6.80 6.93 0.47
C SER A 44 -7.45 6.90 1.84
N VAL A 45 -6.63 7.05 2.88
CA VAL A 45 -7.11 7.12 4.26
C VAL A 45 -6.58 8.38 4.93
N HIS A 46 -7.42 9.06 5.71
CA HIS A 46 -6.94 10.14 6.57
C HIS A 46 -5.97 9.57 7.60
N TYR A 47 -4.81 10.19 7.70
CA TYR A 47 -3.78 9.78 8.64
C TYR A 47 -4.09 10.33 10.03
N ARG A 48 -4.62 9.47 10.89
CA ARG A 48 -4.76 9.79 12.31
C ARG A 48 -3.46 9.44 13.03
N ALA A 49 -3.00 10.34 13.90
CA ALA A 49 -1.79 10.12 14.70
C ALA A 49 -1.88 8.75 15.42
N GLY A 50 -0.80 7.96 15.34
CA GLY A 50 -0.75 6.58 15.87
C GLY A 50 -0.65 5.50 14.81
N GLY A 51 -0.77 5.82 13.52
CA GLY A 51 -0.28 4.96 12.46
C GLY A 51 -1.12 3.74 12.12
N TYR A 52 -2.34 3.69 12.65
CA TYR A 52 -3.25 2.58 12.43
C TYR A 52 -4.13 2.82 11.19
N VAL A 53 -4.18 1.84 10.29
CA VAL A 53 -5.13 1.80 9.18
C VAL A 53 -6.15 0.69 9.44
N PRO A 54 -7.45 1.02 9.58
CA PRO A 54 -8.47 0.02 9.86
C PRO A 54 -8.62 -0.99 8.72
N GLU A 55 -9.21 -2.15 9.01
CA GLU A 55 -9.62 -3.07 7.93
C GLU A 55 -10.75 -2.48 7.13
N GLY A 56 -10.76 -2.80 5.83
CA GLY A 56 -11.72 -2.22 4.91
C GLY A 56 -11.52 -0.72 4.68
N ALA A 57 -10.43 -0.12 5.16
CA ALA A 57 -10.14 1.30 4.89
C ALA A 57 -9.73 1.56 3.44
N ILE A 58 -9.34 0.51 2.72
CA ILE A 58 -9.00 0.52 1.30
C ILE A 58 -9.61 -0.71 0.64
N ASP A 59 -9.97 -0.58 -0.63
CA ASP A 59 -10.53 -1.65 -1.44
C ASP A 59 -9.47 -2.13 -2.43
N TYR A 60 -9.08 -3.39 -2.36
CA TYR A 60 -8.08 -3.94 -3.26
C TYR A 60 -8.38 -5.39 -3.63
N ILE A 61 -7.96 -5.76 -4.84
CA ILE A 61 -7.93 -7.13 -5.33
C ILE A 61 -6.54 -7.67 -5.03
N GLY A 62 -6.44 -8.75 -4.26
CA GLY A 62 -5.17 -9.37 -3.91
C GLY A 62 -4.47 -10.05 -5.10
N PRO A 63 -3.30 -10.67 -4.87
CA PRO A 63 -2.64 -11.50 -5.88
C PRO A 63 -3.57 -12.59 -6.43
N CYS A 64 -3.73 -12.61 -7.75
CA CYS A 64 -4.53 -13.61 -8.46
C CYS A 64 -3.90 -13.87 -9.85
N PRO A 65 -2.66 -14.37 -9.90
CA PRO A 65 -2.04 -14.73 -11.17
C PRO A 65 -2.77 -15.94 -11.79
N PRO A 66 -2.68 -16.14 -13.11
CA PRO A 66 -3.17 -17.36 -13.75
C PRO A 66 -2.62 -18.63 -13.09
N ALA A 67 -3.35 -19.74 -13.20
CA ALA A 67 -2.95 -21.02 -12.63
C ALA A 67 -1.52 -21.43 -13.08
N GLY A 68 -0.68 -21.84 -12.12
CA GLY A 68 0.73 -22.17 -12.36
C GLY A 68 1.67 -21.00 -12.65
N ALA A 69 1.19 -19.75 -12.69
CA ALA A 69 2.03 -18.58 -12.90
C ALA A 69 2.55 -17.99 -11.59
N VAL A 70 3.67 -17.27 -11.69
CA VAL A 70 4.26 -16.46 -10.63
C VAL A 70 4.26 -15.01 -11.08
N HIS A 71 3.61 -14.14 -10.31
CA HIS A 71 3.60 -12.70 -10.56
C HIS A 71 4.24 -11.95 -9.39
N ARG A 72 4.84 -10.79 -9.67
CA ARG A 72 5.44 -9.87 -8.71
C ARG A 72 4.51 -8.68 -8.48
N TYR A 73 4.21 -8.45 -7.21
CA TYR A 73 3.31 -7.39 -6.77
C TYR A 73 4.06 -6.35 -5.96
N VAL A 74 3.84 -5.08 -6.28
CA VAL A 74 4.43 -3.94 -5.58
C VAL A 74 3.32 -3.14 -4.91
N TRP A 75 3.33 -3.15 -3.58
CA TRP A 75 2.59 -2.19 -2.77
C TRP A 75 3.36 -0.87 -2.75
N THR A 76 2.68 0.24 -3.01
CA THR A 76 3.18 1.61 -2.80
C THR A 76 2.30 2.30 -1.77
N ILE A 77 2.93 2.99 -0.82
CA ILE A 77 2.25 3.88 0.11
C ILE A 77 2.88 5.26 -0.01
N GLU A 78 2.06 6.26 -0.32
CA GLU A 78 2.47 7.66 -0.39
C GLU A 78 1.81 8.46 0.73
N ALA A 79 2.62 9.25 1.43
CA ALA A 79 2.13 10.19 2.43
C ALA A 79 1.96 11.57 1.78
N TRP A 80 0.81 12.19 1.99
CA TRP A 80 0.45 13.48 1.42
C TRP A 80 0.14 14.48 2.53
N ASP A 81 0.55 15.72 2.34
CA ASP A 81 0.25 16.81 3.27
C ASP A 81 -1.06 17.52 2.94
N LYS A 82 -1.47 18.45 3.82
CA LYS A 82 -2.71 19.25 3.65
C LYS A 82 -2.74 20.10 2.38
N SER A 83 -1.57 20.42 1.80
CA SER A 83 -1.49 21.18 0.55
C SER A 83 -1.60 20.27 -0.69
N GLY A 84 -1.73 18.95 -0.52
CA GLY A 84 -1.72 18.00 -1.61
C GLY A 84 -0.33 17.72 -2.15
N LYS A 85 0.74 18.00 -1.39
CA LYS A 85 2.10 17.64 -1.76
C LYS A 85 2.50 16.32 -1.13
N ARG A 86 3.18 15.47 -1.91
CA ARG A 86 3.73 14.20 -1.41
C ARG A 86 4.88 14.48 -0.44
N ALA A 87 4.66 14.12 0.82
CA ALA A 87 5.62 14.24 1.93
C ALA A 87 6.52 13.01 2.08
N GLY A 88 6.08 11.85 1.58
CA GLY A 88 6.85 10.60 1.66
C GLY A 88 6.32 9.51 0.74
N ARG A 89 7.13 8.48 0.49
CA ARG A 89 6.77 7.31 -0.30
C ARG A 89 7.58 6.11 0.18
N THR A 90 6.93 4.96 0.30
CA THR A 90 7.58 3.66 0.50
C THR A 90 6.96 2.60 -0.39
N THR A 91 7.69 1.51 -0.62
CA THR A 91 7.24 0.38 -1.42
C THR A 91 7.63 -0.94 -0.76
N ALA A 92 6.82 -2.00 -0.93
CA ALA A 92 7.30 -3.37 -0.78
C ALA A 92 6.87 -4.23 -1.96
N GLU A 93 7.78 -5.14 -2.33
CA GLU A 93 7.61 -6.09 -3.41
C GLU A 93 7.52 -7.51 -2.85
N SER A 94 6.68 -8.34 -3.46
CA SER A 94 6.51 -9.75 -3.11
C SER A 94 6.01 -10.51 -4.33
N SER A 95 6.55 -11.72 -4.53
CA SER A 95 6.02 -12.66 -5.52
C SER A 95 4.90 -13.51 -4.92
N PHE A 96 3.93 -13.89 -5.73
CA PHE A 96 2.92 -14.90 -5.40
C PHE A 96 2.84 -15.92 -6.53
N GLN A 97 2.92 -17.20 -6.17
CA GLN A 97 2.74 -18.32 -7.07
C GLN A 97 1.31 -18.83 -6.91
N SER A 98 0.54 -18.89 -8.00
CA SER A 98 -0.74 -19.61 -7.97
C SER A 98 -0.48 -21.08 -7.67
N PRO A 99 -1.34 -21.73 -6.86
CA PRO A 99 -1.42 -23.19 -6.83
C PRO A 99 -1.50 -23.80 -8.23
#